data_AF-A0A850BVY1-F1
#
_entry.id   AF-A0A850BVY1-F1
#
_cell.length_a   1.000
_cell.length_b   1.000
_cell.length_c   1.000
_cell.angle_alpha   90.00
_cell.angle_beta   90.00
_cell.angle_gamma   90.00
#
_symmetry.space_group_name_H-M   'P 1'
#
loop_
_entity.id
_entity.type
_entity.pdbx_description
1 polymer ?
#
loop_
_entity_poly.entity_id
_entity_poly.type
_entity_poly.pdbx_seq_one_letter_code
_entity_poly.pdbx_strand_id
1 'polypeptide(L)'
;MTTSTNDRERAEQSVSARFTRIMNATTSRYGMFSDPPVVALLSGIGLIVLLAALHRGASRDVAYALAGVMVLPIVIALAVTLGLSGARRRVVDWIAGVPFPVENMNAVLNGLGEFLEVQFKEGGPTSVELNKELDQIHPDCFVTKVIPEEGPVETIELRIGVVDSKRNPSASNHLRYERVIAIVERVLVPLSKRFPIVDVRVK
;
A
#
# COMPACT_ATOMS: atom_id res chain seq x y z
N MET A 1 -23.89 -4.66 -10.91
CA MET A 1 -23.72 -3.91 -9.65
C MET A 1 -23.44 -2.47 -10.02
N THR A 2 -24.45 -1.61 -9.96
CA THR A 2 -24.30 -0.16 -10.16
C THR A 2 -23.82 0.45 -8.86
N THR A 3 -22.52 0.68 -8.74
CA THR A 3 -21.93 1.49 -7.66
C THR A 3 -22.68 2.82 -7.61
N SER A 4 -23.33 3.14 -6.49
CA SER A 4 -24.10 4.38 -6.41
C SER A 4 -23.13 5.56 -6.39
N THR A 5 -23.50 6.70 -6.99
CA THR A 5 -22.68 7.93 -6.98
C THR A 5 -22.23 8.30 -5.56
N ASN A 6 -23.06 8.00 -4.55
CA ASN A 6 -22.78 8.21 -3.13
C ASN A 6 -21.61 7.37 -2.61
N ASP A 7 -21.48 6.11 -3.04
CA ASP A 7 -20.38 5.23 -2.61
C ASP A 7 -19.03 5.72 -3.15
N ARG A 8 -19.02 6.23 -4.38
CA ARG A 8 -17.82 6.82 -4.98
C ARG A 8 -17.44 8.13 -4.31
N GLU A 9 -18.38 9.01 -4.03
CA GLU A 9 -18.14 10.26 -3.32
C GLU A 9 -17.56 10.01 -1.92
N ARG A 10 -18.11 9.02 -1.19
CA ARG A 10 -17.57 8.60 0.10
C ARG A 10 -16.15 8.04 -0.02
N ALA A 11 -15.89 7.19 -1.02
CA ALA A 11 -14.55 6.67 -1.30
C ALA A 11 -13.54 7.78 -1.64
N GLU A 12 -13.98 8.85 -2.31
CA GLU A 12 -13.15 10.01 -2.58
C GLU A 12 -12.83 10.82 -1.31
N GLN A 13 -13.75 10.86 -0.34
CA GLN A 13 -13.57 11.53 0.95
C GLN A 13 -12.69 10.73 1.93
N SER A 14 -12.63 9.40 1.79
CA SER A 14 -11.80 8.54 2.67
C SER A 14 -10.30 8.58 2.34
N VAL A 15 -9.92 9.19 1.22
CA VAL A 15 -8.54 9.36 0.77
C VAL A 15 -8.19 10.81 0.50
N SER A 16 -6.89 11.11 0.49
CA SER A 16 -6.41 12.47 0.21
C SER A 16 -6.81 12.93 -1.19
N ALA A 17 -7.18 14.21 -1.32
CA ALA A 17 -7.52 14.82 -2.62
C ALA A 17 -6.35 14.74 -3.63
N ARG A 18 -5.11 14.78 -3.14
CA ARG A 18 -3.89 14.59 -3.92
C ARG A 18 -3.00 13.56 -3.25
N PHE A 19 -2.55 12.57 -4.02
CA PHE A 19 -1.60 11.58 -3.51
C PHE A 19 -0.20 12.16 -3.57
N THR A 20 0.52 12.03 -2.46
CA THR A 20 1.96 12.33 -2.42
C THR A 20 2.72 11.30 -3.25
N ARG A 21 4.01 11.57 -3.53
CA ARG A 21 4.88 10.61 -4.20
C ARG A 21 4.93 9.26 -3.46
N ILE A 22 5.00 9.32 -2.12
CA ILE A 22 5.04 8.12 -1.26
C ILE A 22 3.73 7.34 -1.41
N MET A 23 2.58 8.01 -1.33
CA MET A 23 1.28 7.35 -1.51
C MET A 23 1.15 6.68 -2.88
N ASN A 24 1.62 7.32 -3.94
CA ASN A 24 1.65 6.72 -5.28
C ASN A 24 2.57 5.49 -5.33
N ALA A 25 3.77 5.60 -4.77
CA ALA A 25 4.75 4.52 -4.71
C ALA A 25 4.22 3.30 -3.95
N THR A 26 3.53 3.50 -2.82
CA THR A 26 2.93 2.42 -2.01
C THR A 26 1.97 1.54 -2.82
N THR A 27 1.29 2.08 -3.83
CA THR A 27 0.36 1.30 -4.68
C THR A 27 1.06 0.37 -5.69
N SER A 28 2.39 0.27 -5.70
CA SER A 28 3.12 -0.57 -6.64
C SER A 28 4.42 -1.13 -6.09
N ARG A 29 4.72 -2.38 -6.43
CA ARG A 29 6.00 -3.04 -6.16
C ARG A 29 7.21 -2.27 -6.70
N TYR A 30 7.02 -1.53 -7.80
CA TYR A 30 8.08 -0.74 -8.42
C TYR A 30 8.19 0.68 -7.85
N GLY A 31 7.33 1.06 -6.90
CA GLY A 31 7.32 2.39 -6.30
C GLY A 31 8.66 2.81 -5.70
N MET A 32 9.44 1.86 -5.16
CA MET A 32 10.77 2.12 -4.62
C MET A 32 11.75 2.73 -5.64
N PHE A 33 11.57 2.49 -6.94
CA PHE A 33 12.43 3.06 -7.99
C PHE A 33 12.11 4.53 -8.28
N SER A 34 11.04 5.08 -7.72
CA SER A 34 10.72 6.51 -7.77
C SER A 34 11.25 7.29 -6.55
N ASP A 35 11.89 6.61 -5.61
CA ASP A 35 12.36 7.17 -4.34
C ASP A 35 13.67 7.96 -4.53
N PRO A 36 13.72 9.27 -4.20
CA PRO A 36 14.91 10.10 -4.43
C PRO A 36 16.23 9.54 -3.89
N PRO A 37 16.31 8.98 -2.67
CA PRO A 37 17.56 8.42 -2.14
C PRO A 37 18.04 7.20 -2.94
N VAL A 38 17.13 6.35 -3.42
CA VAL A 38 17.47 5.18 -4.25
C VAL A 38 18.02 5.64 -5.59
N VAL A 39 17.32 6.59 -6.25
CA VAL A 39 17.75 7.14 -7.53
C VAL A 39 19.10 7.85 -7.40
N ALA A 40 19.29 8.64 -6.35
CA ALA A 40 20.53 9.36 -6.08
C ALA A 40 21.70 8.40 -5.82
N LEU A 41 21.48 7.34 -5.02
CA LEU A 41 22.50 6.33 -4.74
C LEU A 41 22.96 5.62 -6.01
N LEU A 42 22.01 5.13 -6.82
CA LEU A 42 22.32 4.41 -8.06
C LEU A 42 23.01 5.32 -9.08
N SER A 43 22.53 6.55 -9.24
CA SER A 43 23.14 7.53 -10.14
C SER A 43 24.54 7.92 -9.67
N GLY A 44 24.75 8.07 -8.36
CA GLY A 44 26.06 8.40 -7.76
C GLY A 44 27.10 7.31 -7.96
N ILE A 45 26.71 6.03 -7.79
CA ILE A 45 27.58 4.89 -8.13
C ILE A 45 27.95 4.92 -9.61
N GLY A 46 26.98 5.15 -10.50
CA GLY A 46 27.21 5.28 -11.94
C GLY A 46 28.20 6.40 -12.27
N LEU A 47 28.07 7.55 -11.60
CA LEU A 47 28.97 8.69 -11.76
C LEU A 47 30.40 8.34 -11.33
N ILE A 48 30.58 7.69 -10.18
CA ILE A 48 31.91 7.28 -9.70
C ILE A 48 32.57 6.33 -10.70
N VAL A 49 31.82 5.34 -11.22
CA VAL A 49 32.33 4.40 -12.22
C VAL A 49 32.72 5.11 -13.51
N LEU A 50 31.90 6.03 -14.00
CA LEU A 50 32.18 6.83 -15.18
C LEU A 50 33.47 7.67 -15.00
N LEU A 51 33.59 8.37 -13.87
CA LEU A 51 34.78 9.19 -13.57
C LEU A 51 36.04 8.34 -13.45
N ALA A 52 35.96 7.17 -12.81
CA ALA A 52 37.08 6.24 -12.70
C ALA A 52 37.51 5.69 -14.08
N ALA A 53 36.55 5.38 -14.95
CA ALA A 53 36.82 4.93 -16.32
C ALA A 53 37.51 6.03 -17.15
N LEU A 54 37.00 7.26 -17.08
CA LEU A 54 37.61 8.43 -17.73
C LEU A 54 39.03 8.68 -17.22
N HIS A 55 39.25 8.59 -15.92
CA HIS A 55 40.57 8.75 -15.31
C HIS A 55 41.58 7.69 -15.81
N ARG A 56 41.12 6.46 -16.11
CA ARG A 56 41.94 5.38 -16.67
C ARG A 56 42.08 5.42 -18.20
N GLY A 57 41.62 6.49 -18.85
CA GLY A 57 41.75 6.65 -20.30
C GLY A 57 40.79 5.77 -21.11
N ALA A 58 39.60 5.47 -20.58
CA ALA A 58 38.57 4.76 -21.34
C ALA A 58 38.27 5.44 -22.68
N SER A 59 37.97 4.63 -23.69
CA SER A 59 37.57 5.14 -25.01
C SER A 59 36.25 5.91 -24.94
N ARG A 60 36.00 6.77 -25.93
CA ARG A 60 34.76 7.57 -26.00
C ARG A 60 33.50 6.71 -25.97
N ASP A 61 33.52 5.58 -26.67
CA ASP A 61 32.38 4.66 -26.72
C ASP A 61 32.06 4.07 -25.34
N VAL A 62 33.09 3.70 -24.58
CA VAL A 62 32.93 3.21 -23.20
C VAL A 62 32.39 4.32 -22.29
N ALA A 63 32.90 5.54 -22.43
CA ALA A 63 32.42 6.68 -21.65
C ALA A 63 30.94 7.00 -21.94
N TYR A 64 30.50 6.96 -23.21
CA TYR A 64 29.10 7.16 -23.57
C TYR A 64 28.19 6.06 -23.04
N ALA A 65 28.61 4.80 -23.14
CA ALA A 65 27.86 3.68 -22.58
C ALA A 65 27.67 3.85 -21.06
N LEU A 66 28.74 4.19 -20.33
CA LEU A 66 28.69 4.41 -18.88
C LEU A 66 27.85 5.64 -18.51
N ALA A 67 27.91 6.73 -19.28
CA ALA A 67 27.05 7.89 -19.08
C ALA A 67 25.56 7.54 -19.26
N GLY A 68 25.23 6.71 -20.27
CA GLY A 68 23.87 6.18 -20.44
C GLY A 68 23.40 5.37 -19.23
N VAL A 69 24.25 4.48 -18.72
CA VAL A 69 23.96 3.69 -17.50
C VAL A 69 23.78 4.58 -16.27
N MET A 70 24.57 5.64 -16.14
CA MET A 70 24.45 6.61 -15.04
C MET A 70 23.10 7.34 -15.03
N VAL A 71 22.56 7.69 -16.20
CA VAL A 71 21.27 8.41 -16.32
C VAL A 71 20.06 7.48 -16.23
N LEU A 72 20.25 6.18 -16.47
CA LEU A 72 19.18 5.18 -16.48
C LEU A 72 18.27 5.17 -15.23
N PRO A 73 18.78 5.26 -13.98
CA PRO A 73 17.93 5.32 -12.79
C PRO A 73 16.95 6.49 -12.80
N ILE A 74 17.35 7.64 -13.35
CA ILE A 74 16.50 8.83 -13.47
C ILE A 74 15.38 8.57 -14.48
N VAL A 75 15.70 7.97 -15.62
CA VAL A 75 14.70 7.62 -16.64
C VAL A 75 13.69 6.61 -16.10
N ILE A 76 14.16 5.59 -15.37
CA ILE A 76 13.27 4.61 -14.71
C ILE A 76 12.36 5.31 -13.69
N ALA A 77 12.91 6.19 -12.85
CA ALA A 77 12.14 6.91 -11.85
C ALA A 77 11.04 7.77 -12.48
N LEU A 78 11.32 8.44 -13.60
CA LEU A 78 10.34 9.21 -14.36
C LEU A 78 9.26 8.30 -14.96
N ALA A 79 9.65 7.19 -15.59
CA ALA A 79 8.71 6.23 -16.17
C ALA A 79 7.78 5.64 -15.11
N VAL A 80 8.32 5.24 -13.94
CA VAL A 80 7.53 4.75 -12.81
C VAL A 80 6.60 5.84 -12.28
N THR A 81 7.08 7.06 -12.09
CA THR A 81 6.25 8.17 -11.60
C THR A 81 5.07 8.44 -12.54
N LEU A 82 5.30 8.43 -13.85
CA LEU A 82 4.25 8.58 -14.85
C LEU A 82 3.28 7.40 -14.83
N GLY A 83 3.77 6.17 -14.72
CA GLY A 83 2.93 4.97 -14.60
C GLY A 83 2.04 4.97 -13.34
N LEU A 84 2.45 5.67 -12.28
CA LEU A 84 1.71 5.77 -11.03
C LEU A 84 0.74 6.97 -10.97
N SER A 85 0.67 7.78 -12.02
CA SER A 85 -0.23 8.95 -12.06
C SER A 85 -1.73 8.60 -11.87
N GLY A 86 -2.13 7.36 -12.18
CA GLY A 86 -3.49 6.84 -11.96
C GLY A 86 -3.73 6.17 -10.60
N ALA A 87 -2.75 6.17 -9.68
CA ALA A 87 -2.83 5.44 -8.41
C ALA A 87 -4.05 5.83 -7.56
N ARG A 88 -4.30 7.13 -7.38
CA ARG A 88 -5.47 7.61 -6.62
C ARG A 88 -6.78 7.06 -7.17
N ARG A 89 -6.98 7.15 -8.48
CA ARG A 89 -8.20 6.68 -9.13
C ARG A 89 -8.40 5.19 -8.89
N ARG A 90 -7.35 4.37 -9.03
CA ARG A 90 -7.43 2.93 -8.75
C ARG A 90 -7.80 2.63 -7.30
N VAL A 91 -7.24 3.36 -6.34
CA VAL A 91 -7.59 3.19 -4.92
C VAL A 91 -9.05 3.58 -4.68
N VAL A 92 -9.50 4.72 -5.20
CA VAL A 92 -10.91 5.15 -5.07
C VAL A 92 -11.86 4.14 -5.73
N ASP A 93 -11.55 3.69 -6.95
CA ASP A 93 -12.36 2.72 -7.67
C ASP A 93 -12.43 1.38 -6.92
N TRP A 94 -11.33 0.99 -6.26
CA TRP A 94 -11.30 -0.19 -5.38
C TRP A 94 -12.14 0.00 -4.11
N ILE A 95 -12.00 1.12 -3.39
CA ILE A 95 -12.80 1.42 -2.18
C ILE A 95 -14.30 1.49 -2.53
N ALA A 96 -14.65 2.09 -3.67
CA ALA A 96 -16.04 2.15 -4.12
C ALA A 96 -16.58 0.78 -4.57
N GLY A 97 -15.70 -0.20 -4.82
CA GLY A 97 -16.08 -1.55 -5.25
C GLY A 97 -16.37 -2.53 -4.11
N VAL A 98 -15.97 -2.21 -2.87
CA VAL A 98 -16.21 -3.09 -1.71
C VAL A 98 -17.60 -2.84 -1.09
N PRO A 99 -18.22 -3.84 -0.42
CA PRO A 99 -19.61 -3.76 0.01
C PRO A 99 -19.83 -2.98 1.32
N PHE A 100 -18.77 -2.47 1.93
CA PHE A 100 -18.77 -1.69 3.16
C PHE A 100 -17.78 -0.53 3.03
N PRO A 101 -17.96 0.57 3.78
CA PRO A 101 -17.02 1.68 3.74
C PRO A 101 -15.65 1.25 4.27
N VAL A 102 -14.60 1.80 3.63
CA VAL A 102 -13.21 1.67 4.06
C VAL A 102 -12.65 3.06 4.31
N GLU A 103 -12.39 3.36 5.58
CA GLU A 103 -11.94 4.66 6.04
C GLU A 103 -10.43 4.71 6.32
N ASN A 104 -9.90 5.95 6.24
CA ASN A 104 -8.52 6.29 6.58
C ASN A 104 -7.44 5.50 5.81
N MET A 105 -7.69 5.13 4.56
CA MET A 105 -6.70 4.42 3.73
C MET A 105 -5.39 5.21 3.55
N ASN A 106 -5.42 6.52 3.77
CA ASN A 106 -4.23 7.38 3.85
C ASN A 106 -3.19 6.89 4.87
N ALA A 107 -3.60 6.27 5.98
CA ALA A 107 -2.67 5.75 6.98
C ALA A 107 -1.78 4.63 6.38
N VAL A 108 -2.37 3.68 5.66
CA VAL A 108 -1.61 2.62 4.96
C VAL A 108 -0.78 3.20 3.82
N LEU A 109 -1.33 4.12 3.02
CA LEU A 109 -0.63 4.71 1.87
C LEU A 109 0.60 5.52 2.29
N ASN A 110 0.57 6.12 3.48
CA ASN A 110 1.72 6.82 4.08
C ASN A 110 2.62 5.90 4.93
N GLY A 111 2.31 4.62 5.03
CA GLY A 111 3.13 3.65 5.76
C GLY A 111 2.92 3.62 7.28
N LEU A 112 1.86 4.22 7.78
CA LEU A 112 1.57 4.37 9.21
C LEU A 112 0.51 3.38 9.72
N GLY A 113 -0.34 2.83 8.84
CA GLY A 113 -1.43 1.95 9.25
C GLY A 113 -0.92 0.57 9.66
N GLU A 114 -1.05 0.18 10.91
CA GLU A 114 -0.61 -1.12 11.42
C GLU A 114 -1.77 -2.07 11.72
N PHE A 115 -2.97 -1.49 11.90
CA PHE A 115 -4.16 -2.22 12.28
C PHE A 115 -5.35 -1.87 11.39
N LEU A 116 -6.31 -2.80 11.34
CA LEU A 116 -7.64 -2.58 10.79
C LEU A 116 -8.64 -2.75 11.91
N GLU A 117 -9.48 -1.75 12.12
CA GLU A 117 -10.63 -1.83 12.98
C GLU A 117 -11.85 -2.18 12.12
N VAL A 118 -12.50 -3.29 12.42
CA VAL A 118 -13.67 -3.78 11.69
C VAL A 118 -14.87 -3.74 12.62
N GLN A 119 -15.88 -2.96 12.25
CA GLN A 119 -17.09 -2.82 13.02
C GLN A 119 -18.19 -3.68 12.41
N PHE A 120 -18.74 -4.61 13.19
CA PHE A 120 -19.85 -5.48 12.81
C PHE A 120 -21.18 -4.95 13.38
N LYS A 121 -22.26 -5.08 12.60
CA LYS A 121 -23.56 -4.50 12.95
C LYS A 121 -24.23 -5.21 14.14
N GLU A 122 -24.26 -6.54 14.10
CA GLU A 122 -24.90 -7.40 15.11
C GLU A 122 -24.13 -8.72 15.20
N GLY A 123 -23.26 -8.83 16.22
CA GLY A 123 -22.40 -10.00 16.43
C GLY A 123 -21.30 -10.17 15.36
N GLY A 124 -20.06 -10.31 15.81
CA GLY A 124 -18.91 -10.62 14.96
C GLY A 124 -18.62 -12.11 14.90
N PRO A 125 -17.74 -12.54 13.97
CA PRO A 125 -17.12 -13.86 14.09
C PRO A 125 -16.29 -13.93 15.36
N THR A 126 -16.14 -15.15 15.91
CA THR A 126 -15.18 -15.37 17.00
C THR A 126 -13.74 -15.12 16.52
N SER A 127 -12.85 -14.70 17.42
CA SER A 127 -11.43 -14.51 17.07
C SER A 127 -10.79 -15.77 16.49
N VAL A 128 -11.23 -16.97 16.91
CA VAL A 128 -10.73 -18.25 16.40
C VAL A 128 -11.11 -18.45 14.93
N GLU A 129 -12.38 -18.19 14.59
CA GLU A 129 -12.85 -18.29 13.21
C GLU A 129 -12.16 -17.26 12.31
N LEU A 130 -12.05 -16.02 12.78
CA LEU A 130 -11.43 -14.95 12.00
C LEU A 130 -9.92 -15.18 11.80
N ASN A 131 -9.20 -15.61 12.84
CA ASN A 131 -7.79 -15.94 12.73
C ASN A 131 -7.53 -17.07 11.73
N LYS A 132 -8.40 -18.08 11.66
CA LYS A 132 -8.28 -19.17 10.67
C LYS A 132 -8.36 -18.66 9.22
N GLU A 133 -9.17 -17.63 8.96
CA GLU A 133 -9.23 -17.00 7.63
C GLU A 133 -8.04 -16.07 7.39
N LEU A 134 -7.59 -15.33 8.41
CA LEU A 134 -6.43 -14.44 8.30
C LEU A 134 -5.11 -15.21 8.10
N ASP A 135 -4.97 -16.40 8.68
CA ASP A 135 -3.81 -17.29 8.49
C ASP A 135 -3.61 -17.68 7.03
N GLN A 136 -4.68 -17.72 6.23
CA GLN A 136 -4.60 -17.98 4.78
C GLN A 136 -3.99 -16.80 4.00
N ILE A 137 -3.97 -15.61 4.60
CA ILE A 137 -3.33 -14.41 4.05
C ILE A 137 -1.88 -14.32 4.55
N HIS A 138 -1.68 -14.43 5.86
CA HIS A 138 -0.37 -14.46 6.51
C HIS A 138 -0.48 -14.92 7.97
N PRO A 139 0.52 -15.64 8.50
CA PRO A 139 0.57 -15.97 9.94
C PRO A 139 0.71 -14.74 10.87
N ASP A 140 1.18 -13.61 10.37
CA ASP A 140 1.28 -12.38 11.16
C ASP A 140 0.00 -11.52 11.12
N CYS A 141 -1.03 -11.96 10.38
CA CYS A 141 -2.35 -11.33 10.36
C CYS A 141 -3.24 -12.00 11.40
N PHE A 142 -3.57 -11.31 12.48
CA PHE A 142 -4.40 -11.89 13.55
C PHE A 142 -5.21 -10.83 14.29
N VAL A 143 -6.29 -11.26 14.93
CA VAL A 143 -7.12 -10.47 15.83
C VAL A 143 -6.31 -10.10 17.07
N THR A 144 -6.11 -8.80 17.31
CA THR A 144 -5.41 -8.29 18.49
C THR A 144 -6.36 -8.06 19.65
N LYS A 145 -7.55 -7.55 19.36
CA LYS A 145 -8.52 -7.18 20.38
C LYS A 145 -9.93 -7.28 19.85
N VAL A 146 -10.83 -7.75 20.72
CA VAL A 146 -12.27 -7.57 20.56
C VAL A 146 -12.67 -6.47 21.53
N ILE A 147 -13.24 -5.39 21.01
CA ILE A 147 -13.71 -4.24 21.76
C ILE A 147 -15.23 -4.38 21.86
N PRO A 148 -15.76 -4.73 23.05
CA PRO A 148 -17.19 -4.70 23.28
C PRO A 148 -17.64 -3.23 23.26
N GLU A 149 -18.54 -2.89 22.34
CA GLU A 149 -19.21 -1.59 22.32
C GLU A 149 -20.48 -1.66 23.17
N GLU A 150 -20.96 -0.52 23.67
CA GLU A 150 -22.26 -0.43 24.34
C GLU A 150 -23.39 -0.57 23.30
N GLY A 151 -23.74 -1.82 22.96
CA GLY A 151 -24.78 -2.13 21.98
C GLY A 151 -24.59 -3.51 21.33
N PRO A 152 -25.31 -3.80 20.22
CA PRO A 152 -25.14 -5.06 19.47
C PRO A 152 -23.91 -5.05 18.56
N VAL A 153 -23.22 -3.90 18.50
CA VAL A 153 -22.06 -3.67 17.65
C VAL A 153 -20.83 -4.30 18.27
N GLU A 154 -20.05 -5.01 17.47
CA GLU A 154 -18.79 -5.60 17.91
C GLU A 154 -17.67 -5.05 17.04
N THR A 155 -16.64 -4.50 17.69
CA THR A 155 -15.49 -3.92 17.00
C THR A 155 -14.30 -4.85 17.19
N ILE A 156 -13.74 -5.35 16.09
CA ILE A 156 -12.59 -6.24 16.11
C ILE A 156 -11.39 -5.54 15.49
N GLU A 157 -10.28 -5.49 16.24
CA GLU A 157 -9.02 -4.97 15.75
C GLU A 157 -8.15 -6.11 15.21
N LEU A 158 -7.64 -5.92 14.00
CA LEU A 158 -6.81 -6.88 13.25
C LEU A 158 -5.42 -6.27 13.04
N ARG A 159 -4.38 -7.05 13.31
CA ARG A 159 -3.01 -6.70 12.91
C ARG A 159 -2.79 -7.01 11.44
N ILE A 160 -2.18 -6.09 10.70
CA ILE A 160 -1.85 -6.30 9.27
C ILE A 160 -0.63 -7.22 9.12
N GLY A 161 0.31 -7.22 10.06
CA GLY A 161 1.40 -8.21 10.07
C GLY A 161 2.53 -7.91 9.08
N VAL A 162 2.88 -6.63 8.89
CA VAL A 162 4.05 -6.23 8.10
C VAL A 162 5.01 -5.45 8.99
N VAL A 163 6.23 -5.97 9.13
CA VAL A 163 7.30 -5.32 9.88
C VAL A 163 7.85 -4.14 9.09
N ASP A 164 7.92 -2.98 9.73
CA ASP A 164 8.47 -1.79 9.10
C ASP A 164 9.98 -1.93 8.86
N SER A 165 10.43 -1.58 7.66
CA SER A 165 11.84 -1.57 7.30
C SER A 165 12.37 -0.14 7.25
N LYS A 166 13.15 0.24 8.26
CA LYS A 166 13.83 1.55 8.26
C LYS A 166 14.80 1.74 7.10
N ARG A 167 15.28 0.63 6.51
CA ARG A 167 16.21 0.63 5.37
C ARG A 167 15.51 0.70 4.02
N ASN A 168 14.26 0.23 3.92
CA ASN A 168 13.46 0.28 2.70
C ASN A 168 11.97 0.47 3.03
N PRO A 169 11.56 1.69 3.44
CA PRO A 169 10.19 1.96 3.87
C PRO A 169 9.19 1.78 2.73
N SER A 170 9.58 2.12 1.50
CA SER A 170 8.74 2.00 0.31
C SER A 170 8.33 0.54 0.04
N ALA A 171 9.22 -0.42 0.28
CA ALA A 171 8.90 -1.84 0.14
C ALA A 171 7.95 -2.35 1.24
N SER A 172 8.20 -2.03 2.52
CA SER A 172 7.30 -2.42 3.61
C SER A 172 5.91 -1.77 3.45
N ASN A 173 5.85 -0.52 3.00
CA ASN A 173 4.60 0.17 2.73
C ASN A 173 3.78 -0.51 1.64
N HIS A 174 4.42 -0.88 0.52
CA HIS A 174 3.74 -1.61 -0.54
C HIS A 174 3.20 -2.97 -0.07
N LEU A 175 4.00 -3.74 0.67
CA LEU A 175 3.56 -5.02 1.23
C LEU A 175 2.36 -4.86 2.17
N ARG A 176 2.37 -3.81 3.01
CA ARG A 176 1.26 -3.48 3.89
C ARG A 176 0.00 -3.12 3.09
N TYR A 177 0.13 -2.32 2.04
CA TYR A 177 -0.97 -2.01 1.14
C TYR A 177 -1.56 -3.27 0.51
N GLU A 178 -0.74 -4.13 -0.11
CA GLU A 178 -1.21 -5.39 -0.68
C GLU A 178 -1.89 -6.29 0.35
N ARG A 179 -1.36 -6.33 1.58
CA ARG A 179 -1.94 -7.11 2.67
C ARG A 179 -3.32 -6.61 3.05
N VAL A 180 -3.51 -5.30 3.16
CA VAL A 180 -4.83 -4.71 3.46
C VAL A 180 -5.83 -5.03 2.36
N ILE A 181 -5.43 -4.88 1.09
CA ILE A 181 -6.27 -5.27 -0.05
C ILE A 181 -6.66 -6.76 0.07
N ALA A 182 -5.70 -7.64 0.35
CA ALA A 182 -5.95 -9.07 0.49
C ALA A 182 -6.87 -9.42 1.67
N ILE A 183 -6.68 -8.82 2.85
CA ILE A 183 -7.55 -9.01 4.02
C ILE A 183 -8.98 -8.57 3.66
N VAL A 184 -9.13 -7.39 3.06
CA VAL A 184 -10.45 -6.87 2.70
C VAL A 184 -11.12 -7.78 1.66
N GLU A 185 -10.47 -8.08 0.54
CA GLU A 185 -11.10 -8.80 -0.57
C GLU A 185 -11.34 -10.29 -0.28
N ARG A 186 -10.43 -10.95 0.43
CA ARG A 186 -10.47 -12.40 0.62
C ARG A 186 -11.07 -12.82 1.95
N VAL A 187 -11.03 -11.96 2.97
CA VAL A 187 -11.59 -12.27 4.29
C VAL A 187 -12.85 -11.45 4.51
N LEU A 188 -12.74 -10.11 4.53
CA LEU A 188 -13.84 -9.25 4.96
C LEU A 188 -15.01 -9.20 3.97
N VAL A 189 -14.75 -9.17 2.66
CA VAL A 189 -15.82 -9.18 1.64
C VAL A 189 -16.64 -10.48 1.71
N PRO A 190 -16.05 -11.69 1.73
CA PRO A 190 -16.82 -12.91 1.95
C PRO A 190 -17.53 -12.93 3.31
N LEU A 191 -16.85 -12.50 4.37
CA LEU A 191 -17.38 -12.48 5.73
C LEU A 191 -18.59 -11.55 5.87
N SER A 192 -18.61 -10.42 5.15
CA SER A 192 -19.70 -9.44 5.16
C SER A 192 -21.06 -10.02 4.75
N LYS A 193 -21.07 -11.15 4.02
CA LYS A 193 -22.28 -11.87 3.64
C LYS A 193 -22.92 -12.62 4.81
N ARG A 194 -22.13 -12.97 5.83
CA ARG A 194 -22.55 -13.70 7.03
C ARG A 194 -22.72 -12.76 8.23
N PHE A 195 -21.77 -11.86 8.41
CA PHE A 195 -21.73 -10.87 9.49
C PHE A 195 -21.69 -9.48 8.87
N PRO A 196 -22.82 -8.74 8.84
CA PRO A 196 -22.87 -7.43 8.20
C PRO A 196 -21.83 -6.47 8.80
N ILE A 197 -20.93 -5.97 7.96
CA ILE A 197 -19.89 -5.00 8.34
C ILE A 197 -20.45 -3.59 8.16
N VAL A 198 -20.31 -2.76 9.20
CA VAL A 198 -20.71 -1.35 9.22
C VAL A 198 -19.61 -0.48 8.64
N ASP A 199 -18.38 -0.68 9.10
CA ASP A 199 -17.21 0.10 8.68
C ASP A 199 -15.91 -0.68 8.86
N VAL A 200 -14.91 -0.34 8.04
CA VAL A 200 -13.53 -0.79 8.20
C VAL A 200 -12.62 0.43 8.22
N ARG A 201 -11.94 0.65 9.35
CA ARG A 201 -11.05 1.80 9.53
C ARG A 201 -9.61 1.36 9.67
N VAL A 202 -8.73 1.94 8.86
CA VAL A 202 -7.28 1.77 9.04
C VAL A 202 -6.80 2.61 10.23
N LYS A 203 -6.02 2.01 11.12
CA LYS A 203 -5.33 2.67 12.23
C LYS A 203 -3.82 2.64 12.05
#